data_AF-A0A2M7SHQ5-F1
#
_entry.id   AF-A0A2M7SHQ5-F1
#
_cell.length_a   1.000
_cell.length_b   1.000
_cell.length_c   1.000
_cell.angle_alpha   90.00
_cell.angle_beta   90.00
_cell.angle_gamma   90.00
#
_symmetry.space_group_name_H-M   'P 1'
#
loop_
_entity.id
_entity.type
_entity.pdbx_description
1 polymer ?
#
loop_
_entity_poly.entity_id
_entity_poly.type
_entity_poly.pdbx_seq_one_letter_code
_entity_poly.pdbx_strand_id
1 'polypeptide(L)'
;MTSKKKKRNITAADRQAKSKNQSRCGLCGKTTNLTKTECCGNWICDDEDQYVMFSYARNSCSRNHRRYTLCGYHHVEGHAGDWKDCPQCREDIETEMYVYYGTNEYNFEKLENPPDYEPTKCSKCGVVIRLGTEGFTQSGDEYWCEACGAKEMEKIIRRTKASSRRPKGRG
;
A
#
# COMPACT_ATOMS: atom_id res chain seq x y z
N MET A 1 40.86 45.39 -0.61
CA MET A 1 39.70 45.30 -1.53
C MET A 1 38.76 44.20 -1.03
N THR A 2 37.73 44.55 -0.24
CA THR A 2 36.76 43.55 0.27
C THR A 2 35.34 44.01 -0.07
N SER A 3 34.80 43.47 -1.16
CA SER A 3 33.41 43.69 -1.57
C SER A 3 32.45 43.06 -0.55
N LYS A 4 31.80 43.90 0.26
CA LYS A 4 30.64 43.51 1.08
C LYS A 4 29.48 43.13 0.16
N LYS A 5 29.16 41.83 0.06
CA LYS A 5 27.94 41.33 -0.60
C LYS A 5 26.71 41.93 0.10
N LYS A 6 26.02 42.83 -0.62
CA LYS A 6 24.76 43.46 -0.18
C LYS A 6 23.66 42.39 -0.12
N LYS A 7 23.15 42.08 1.09
CA LYS A 7 22.01 41.19 1.28
C LYS A 7 20.77 41.81 0.61
N ARG A 8 20.21 41.12 -0.39
CA ARG A 8 18.95 41.51 -1.04
C ARG A 8 17.77 41.25 -0.10
N ASN A 9 16.88 42.22 0.03
CA ASN A 9 15.61 42.06 0.75
C ASN A 9 14.62 41.28 -0.13
N ILE A 10 14.25 40.08 0.31
CA ILE A 10 13.27 39.22 -0.36
C ILE A 10 11.87 39.78 -0.08
N THR A 11 11.13 40.14 -1.14
CA THR A 11 9.78 40.72 -1.03
C THR A 11 8.72 39.63 -0.81
N ALA A 12 7.52 40.03 -0.39
CA ALA A 12 6.39 39.10 -0.27
C ALA A 12 6.02 38.46 -1.62
N ALA A 13 6.16 39.19 -2.72
CA ALA A 13 5.98 38.67 -4.08
C ALA A 13 7.02 37.61 -4.45
N ASP A 14 8.29 37.79 -4.05
CA ASP A 14 9.34 36.78 -4.25
C ASP A 14 9.05 35.50 -3.44
N ARG A 15 8.51 35.61 -2.23
CA ARG A 15 8.09 34.46 -1.41
C ARG A 15 6.90 33.73 -2.02
N GLN A 16 5.96 34.48 -2.62
CA GLN A 16 4.75 33.95 -3.25
C GLN A 16 5.06 33.31 -4.62
N ALA A 17 6.05 33.81 -5.34
CA ALA A 17 6.59 33.18 -6.55
C ALA A 17 7.36 31.89 -6.22
N LYS A 18 8.10 31.87 -5.10
CA LYS A 18 8.82 30.67 -4.62
C LYS A 18 7.86 29.56 -4.18
N SER A 19 6.73 29.89 -3.54
CA SER A 19 5.75 28.89 -3.08
C SER A 19 4.94 28.26 -4.23
N LYS A 20 4.76 28.97 -5.34
CA LYS A 20 4.14 28.41 -6.57
C LYS A 20 5.05 27.42 -7.30
N ASN A 21 6.37 27.58 -7.19
CA ASN A 21 7.36 26.70 -7.83
C ASN A 21 7.96 25.64 -6.89
N GLN A 22 7.44 25.49 -5.67
CA GLN A 22 7.95 24.50 -4.74
C GLN A 22 7.26 23.15 -4.95
N SER A 23 8.05 22.13 -5.28
CA SER A 23 7.60 20.73 -5.30
C SER A 23 6.95 20.36 -3.97
N ARG A 24 5.85 19.61 -4.05
CA ARG A 24 5.10 19.11 -2.90
C ARG A 24 4.67 17.68 -3.16
N CYS A 25 4.60 16.87 -2.10
CA CYS A 25 3.99 15.55 -2.16
C CYS A 25 2.53 15.70 -2.59
N GLY A 26 2.13 15.03 -3.67
CA GLY A 26 0.75 15.13 -4.15
C GLY A 26 -0.26 14.37 -3.27
N LEU A 27 0.19 13.52 -2.34
CA LEU A 27 -0.70 12.80 -1.40
C LEU A 27 -0.90 13.55 -0.07
N CYS A 28 0.18 14.03 0.56
CA CYS A 28 0.11 14.65 1.89
C CYS A 28 0.46 16.14 1.92
N GLY A 29 0.87 16.73 0.79
CA GLY A 29 1.16 18.16 0.67
C GLY A 29 2.50 18.63 1.28
N LYS A 30 3.27 17.76 1.94
CA LYS A 30 4.60 18.10 2.47
C LYS A 30 5.53 18.61 1.36
N THR A 31 6.41 19.55 1.68
CA THR A 31 7.29 20.22 0.71
C THR A 31 8.78 19.90 0.90
N THR A 32 9.10 18.97 1.81
CA THR A 32 10.46 18.58 2.19
C THR A 32 10.60 17.07 2.10
N ASN A 33 11.83 16.59 1.86
CA ASN A 33 12.14 15.17 1.71
C ASN A 33 11.24 14.49 0.67
N LEU A 34 11.43 14.90 -0.59
CA LEU A 34 10.59 14.50 -1.71
C LEU A 34 11.42 13.78 -2.76
N THR A 35 10.81 12.77 -3.36
CA THR A 35 11.30 12.07 -4.54
C THR A 35 10.20 12.02 -5.61
N LYS A 36 10.48 11.45 -6.78
CA LYS A 36 9.49 11.17 -7.81
C LYS A 36 9.19 9.68 -7.85
N THR A 37 7.91 9.33 -7.99
CA THR A 37 7.50 7.94 -8.21
C THR A 37 8.03 7.41 -9.54
N GLU A 38 8.54 6.19 -9.55
CA GLU A 38 9.01 5.52 -10.78
C GLU A 38 7.86 5.20 -11.75
N CYS A 39 6.67 4.89 -11.22
CA CYS A 39 5.50 4.49 -12.01
C CYS A 39 4.81 5.64 -12.78
N CYS A 40 4.63 6.81 -12.16
CA CYS A 40 3.85 7.92 -12.75
C CYS A 40 4.52 9.30 -12.67
N GLY A 41 5.78 9.38 -12.21
CA GLY A 41 6.55 10.63 -12.17
C GLY A 41 6.07 11.72 -11.20
N ASN A 42 5.07 11.44 -10.36
CA ASN A 42 4.53 12.39 -9.39
C ASN A 42 5.49 12.64 -8.23
N TRP A 43 5.51 13.86 -7.70
CA TRP A 43 6.25 14.19 -6.48
C TRP A 43 5.60 13.54 -5.26
N ILE A 44 6.39 12.83 -4.46
CA ILE A 44 5.95 12.06 -3.30
C ILE A 44 6.98 12.17 -2.17
N CYS A 45 6.59 11.87 -0.93
CA CYS A 45 7.54 11.83 0.18
C CYS A 45 8.55 10.69 0.00
N ASP A 46 9.82 10.99 0.25
CA ASP A 46 10.93 10.03 0.24
C ASP A 46 11.11 9.43 1.65
N ASP A 47 10.16 8.60 2.06
CA ASP A 47 10.00 8.14 3.45
C ASP A 47 9.88 6.61 3.60
N GLU A 48 10.22 5.87 2.55
CA GLU A 48 10.08 4.40 2.53
C GLU A 48 11.11 3.70 3.43
N ASP A 49 12.31 4.27 3.57
CA ASP A 49 13.38 3.80 4.46
C ASP A 49 13.04 3.92 5.96
N GLN A 50 12.06 4.75 6.29
CA GLN A 50 11.57 4.94 7.66
C GLN A 50 10.53 3.88 8.08
N TYR A 51 10.13 2.99 7.16
CA TYR A 51 9.15 1.95 7.45
C TYR A 51 9.76 0.80 8.27
N VAL A 52 9.18 0.53 9.44
CA VAL A 52 9.56 -0.62 10.26
C VAL A 52 8.80 -1.86 9.80
N MET A 53 9.51 -2.94 9.46
CA MET A 53 8.92 -4.20 9.03
C MET A 53 7.94 -4.74 10.10
N PHE A 54 6.81 -5.28 9.66
CA PHE A 54 5.70 -5.76 10.51
C PHE A 54 4.99 -4.70 11.39
N SER A 55 5.27 -3.40 11.20
CA SER A 55 4.52 -2.34 11.89
C SER A 55 3.13 -2.09 11.30
N TYR A 56 2.92 -2.44 10.02
CA TYR A 56 1.70 -2.14 9.25
C TYR A 56 1.34 -0.64 9.22
N ALA A 57 2.33 0.22 9.50
CA ALA A 57 2.14 1.67 9.52
C ALA A 57 1.84 2.20 8.10
N ARG A 58 0.87 3.11 8.02
CA ARG A 58 0.47 3.82 6.79
C ARG A 58 1.07 5.22 6.71
N ASN A 59 2.21 5.44 7.37
CA ASN A 59 2.84 6.76 7.49
C ASN A 59 3.82 7.09 6.35
N SER A 60 4.09 6.15 5.42
CA SER A 60 4.95 6.36 4.26
C SER A 60 4.14 6.53 2.98
N CYS A 61 4.22 7.71 2.37
CA CYS A 61 3.47 7.99 1.14
C CYS A 61 4.00 7.15 -0.02
N SER A 62 5.32 7.09 -0.22
CA SER A 62 5.94 6.34 -1.32
C SER A 62 5.58 4.86 -1.25
N ARG A 63 5.80 4.25 -0.07
CA ARG A 63 5.52 2.84 0.13
C ARG A 63 4.04 2.50 -0.07
N ASN A 64 3.14 3.32 0.47
CA ASN A 64 1.70 3.07 0.34
C ASN A 64 1.25 3.20 -1.12
N HIS A 65 1.75 4.22 -1.84
CA HIS A 65 1.47 4.36 -3.26
C HIS A 65 1.96 3.14 -4.04
N ARG A 66 3.22 2.72 -3.81
CA ARG A 66 3.82 1.56 -4.48
C ARG A 66 3.09 0.24 -4.19
N ARG A 67 2.64 0.02 -2.94
CA ARG A 67 2.04 -1.26 -2.52
C ARG A 67 0.53 -1.37 -2.67
N TYR A 68 -0.20 -0.26 -2.52
CA TYR A 68 -1.65 -0.27 -2.38
C TYR A 68 -2.36 0.46 -3.52
N THR A 69 -1.72 0.66 -4.67
CA THR A 69 -2.38 1.24 -5.85
C THR A 69 -2.18 0.37 -7.08
N LEU A 70 -3.12 0.44 -8.02
CA LEU A 70 -2.98 -0.26 -9.31
C LEU A 70 -1.79 0.28 -10.11
N CYS A 71 -1.57 1.60 -10.10
CA CYS A 71 -0.40 2.24 -10.72
C CYS A 71 0.93 1.69 -10.17
N GLY A 72 1.05 1.59 -8.84
CA GLY A 72 2.22 1.02 -8.19
C GLY A 72 2.41 -0.47 -8.49
N TYR A 73 1.35 -1.27 -8.35
CA TYR A 73 1.38 -2.71 -8.64
C TYR A 73 1.74 -3.00 -10.10
N HIS A 74 1.06 -2.35 -11.04
CA HIS A 74 1.28 -2.49 -12.48
C HIS A 74 2.74 -2.26 -12.87
N HIS A 75 3.37 -1.23 -12.30
CA HIS A 75 4.77 -0.93 -12.54
C HIS A 75 5.71 -2.00 -11.94
N VAL A 76 5.44 -2.45 -10.71
CA VAL A 76 6.29 -3.45 -10.02
C VAL A 76 6.25 -4.80 -10.72
N GLU A 77 5.09 -5.22 -11.21
CA GLU A 77 4.94 -6.47 -11.98
C GLU A 77 5.42 -6.32 -13.44
N GLY A 78 5.76 -5.10 -13.88
CA GLY A 78 6.31 -4.85 -15.22
C GLY A 78 5.29 -5.08 -16.35
N HIS A 79 4.01 -4.86 -16.07
CA HIS A 79 2.96 -4.98 -17.07
C HIS A 79 3.09 -3.88 -18.14
N ALA A 80 2.68 -4.21 -19.37
CA ALA A 80 2.68 -3.25 -20.47
C ALA A 80 1.37 -2.45 -20.53
N GLY A 81 1.44 -1.23 -21.07
CA GLY A 81 0.27 -0.38 -21.31
C GLY A 81 -0.09 0.53 -20.13
N ASP A 82 -1.35 0.94 -20.06
CA ASP A 82 -1.89 1.72 -18.95
C ASP A 82 -2.50 0.77 -17.90
N TRP A 83 -2.27 1.04 -16.62
CA TRP A 83 -2.81 0.25 -15.52
C TRP A 83 -4.34 0.26 -15.47
N LYS A 84 -5.01 1.31 -15.98
CA LYS A 84 -6.47 1.44 -15.97
C LYS A 84 -7.16 0.37 -16.82
N ASP A 85 -6.52 -0.02 -17.91
CA ASP A 85 -7.04 -0.97 -18.90
C ASP A 85 -6.25 -2.28 -18.91
N CYS A 86 -5.36 -2.51 -17.95
CA CYS A 86 -4.50 -3.68 -17.91
C CYS A 86 -5.28 -4.94 -17.50
N PRO A 87 -5.46 -5.94 -18.39
CA PRO A 87 -6.19 -7.16 -18.08
C PRO A 87 -5.48 -8.00 -17.01
N GLN A 88 -4.14 -8.05 -17.04
CA GLN A 88 -3.34 -8.78 -16.05
C GLN A 88 -3.59 -8.24 -14.63
N CYS A 89 -3.58 -6.91 -14.44
CA CYS A 89 -3.92 -6.32 -13.15
C CYS A 89 -5.33 -6.69 -12.65
N ARG A 90 -6.29 -6.86 -13.57
CA ARG A 90 -7.66 -7.24 -13.24
C ARG A 90 -7.79 -8.72 -12.88
N GLU A 91 -6.96 -9.57 -13.45
CA GLU A 91 -6.97 -11.02 -13.23
C GLU A 91 -6.14 -11.44 -12.00
N ASP A 92 -5.01 -10.77 -11.75
CA ASP A 92 -4.06 -11.14 -10.69
C ASP A 92 -4.52 -10.72 -9.28
N ILE A 93 -5.47 -9.80 -9.18
CA ILE A 93 -5.91 -9.19 -7.93
C ILE A 93 -7.38 -9.51 -7.68
N GLU A 94 -7.69 -10.00 -6.48
CA GLU A 94 -9.07 -10.20 -6.02
C GLU A 94 -9.93 -8.95 -6.25
N THR A 95 -11.16 -9.10 -6.76
CA THR A 95 -11.94 -7.96 -7.29
C THR A 95 -12.13 -6.84 -6.25
N GLU A 96 -12.43 -7.19 -5.00
CA GLU A 96 -12.54 -6.20 -3.90
C GLU A 96 -11.21 -5.43 -3.68
N MET A 97 -10.07 -6.12 -3.75
CA MET A 97 -8.74 -5.53 -3.64
C MET A 97 -8.39 -4.67 -4.84
N TYR A 98 -8.74 -5.12 -6.05
CA TYR A 98 -8.53 -4.37 -7.29
C TYR A 98 -9.25 -3.03 -7.23
N VAL A 99 -10.52 -3.04 -6.81
CA VAL A 99 -11.33 -1.83 -6.64
C VAL A 99 -10.72 -0.91 -5.60
N TYR A 100 -10.33 -1.44 -4.43
CA TYR A 100 -9.67 -0.64 -3.40
C TYR A 100 -8.37 -0.03 -3.93
N TYR A 101 -7.50 -0.80 -4.60
CA TYR A 101 -6.24 -0.31 -5.17
C TYR A 101 -6.45 0.77 -6.22
N GLY A 102 -7.52 0.69 -7.00
CA GLY A 102 -7.85 1.71 -8.00
C GLY A 102 -8.45 3.00 -7.43
N THR A 103 -8.94 3.00 -6.18
CA THR A 103 -9.83 4.10 -5.71
C THR A 103 -9.46 4.72 -4.36
N ASN A 104 -8.54 4.11 -3.61
CA ASN A 104 -8.15 4.61 -2.29
C ASN A 104 -7.38 5.94 -2.32
N GLU A 105 -7.03 6.45 -1.14
CA GLU A 105 -6.38 7.74 -0.90
C GLU A 105 -4.91 7.83 -1.34
N TYR A 106 -4.26 6.72 -1.65
CA TYR A 106 -2.86 6.70 -2.11
C TYR A 106 -2.74 6.89 -3.62
N ASN A 107 -3.86 7.00 -4.34
CA ASN A 107 -3.92 7.22 -5.77
C ASN A 107 -3.78 8.71 -6.12
N PHE A 108 -2.89 9.02 -7.06
CA PHE A 108 -2.86 10.34 -7.72
C PHE A 108 -3.99 10.47 -8.75
N GLU A 109 -4.34 9.37 -9.40
CA GLU A 109 -5.47 9.23 -10.32
C GLU A 109 -6.29 8.03 -9.90
N LYS A 110 -7.62 8.17 -9.87
CA LYS A 110 -8.53 7.11 -9.45
C LYS A 110 -9.14 6.42 -10.67
N LEU A 111 -9.40 5.13 -10.53
CA LEU A 111 -10.19 4.34 -11.47
C LEU A 111 -11.62 4.87 -11.51
N GLU A 112 -12.08 5.31 -12.67
CA GLU A 112 -13.37 5.99 -12.81
C GLU A 112 -14.56 5.02 -12.70
N ASN A 113 -14.43 3.84 -13.30
CA ASN A 113 -15.50 2.84 -13.37
C ASN A 113 -15.00 1.50 -12.78
N PRO A 114 -14.80 1.42 -11.45
CA PRO A 114 -14.43 0.17 -10.80
C PRO A 114 -15.54 -0.88 -10.98
N PRO A 115 -15.21 -2.17 -11.15
CA PRO A 115 -16.20 -3.23 -11.19
C PRO A 115 -16.94 -3.37 -9.85
N ASP A 116 -18.20 -3.80 -9.89
CA ASP A 116 -18.92 -4.21 -8.70
C ASP A 116 -18.36 -5.53 -8.15
N TYR A 117 -18.51 -5.76 -6.85
CA TYR A 117 -18.10 -6.99 -6.18
C TYR A 117 -19.01 -7.32 -5.02
N GLU A 118 -19.09 -8.61 -4.70
CA GLU A 118 -19.73 -9.09 -3.48
C GLU A 118 -18.75 -8.94 -2.30
N PRO A 119 -19.15 -8.32 -1.17
CA PRO A 119 -18.26 -8.16 -0.04
C PRO A 119 -17.73 -9.50 0.48
N THR A 120 -16.42 -9.57 0.70
CA THR A 120 -15.79 -10.79 1.21
C THR A 120 -16.28 -11.09 2.63
N LYS A 121 -16.62 -12.35 2.91
CA LYS A 121 -17.07 -12.81 4.23
C LYS A 121 -16.15 -13.88 4.78
N CYS A 122 -15.94 -13.85 6.09
CA CYS A 122 -15.22 -14.90 6.79
C CYS A 122 -15.94 -16.24 6.65
N SER A 123 -15.30 -17.24 6.04
CA SER A 123 -15.86 -18.58 5.83
C SER A 123 -16.14 -19.33 7.14
N LYS A 124 -15.63 -18.85 8.29
CA LYS A 124 -15.84 -19.49 9.61
C LYS A 124 -16.95 -18.85 10.45
N CYS A 125 -17.16 -17.54 10.35
CA CYS A 125 -18.13 -16.83 11.20
C CYS A 125 -19.08 -15.89 10.45
N GLY A 126 -18.92 -15.72 9.13
CA GLY A 126 -19.80 -14.92 8.28
C GLY A 126 -19.63 -13.40 8.39
N VAL A 127 -18.74 -12.89 9.24
CA VAL A 127 -18.46 -11.45 9.31
C VAL A 127 -17.89 -10.95 7.99
N VAL A 128 -18.29 -9.75 7.56
CA VAL A 128 -17.68 -9.08 6.40
C VAL A 128 -16.25 -8.70 6.75
N ILE A 129 -15.33 -8.93 5.83
CA ILE A 129 -13.91 -8.58 5.91
C ILE A 129 -13.64 -7.53 4.83
N ARG A 130 -13.01 -6.42 5.18
CA ARG A 130 -12.56 -5.41 4.20
C ARG A 130 -11.14 -5.74 3.77
N LEU A 131 -10.99 -6.50 2.67
CA LEU A 131 -9.69 -7.04 2.26
C LEU A 131 -8.61 -5.95 2.09
N GLY A 132 -9.00 -4.77 1.61
CA GLY A 132 -8.06 -3.65 1.38
C GLY A 132 -7.46 -3.04 2.65
N THR A 133 -8.11 -3.23 3.80
CA THR A 133 -7.75 -2.49 5.02
C THR A 133 -7.54 -3.36 6.25
N GLU A 134 -8.19 -4.52 6.33
CA GLU A 134 -8.23 -5.39 7.51
C GLU A 134 -7.28 -6.58 7.41
N GLY A 135 -6.93 -7.15 8.56
CA GLY A 135 -6.15 -8.39 8.64
C GLY A 135 -7.02 -9.61 8.33
N PHE A 136 -6.52 -10.46 7.42
CA PHE A 136 -7.18 -11.73 7.08
C PHE A 136 -6.15 -12.83 6.83
N THR A 137 -6.64 -14.07 6.81
CA THR A 137 -5.90 -15.24 6.36
C THR A 137 -6.64 -15.83 5.16
N GLN A 138 -5.91 -16.12 4.09
CA GLN A 138 -6.43 -16.85 2.95
C GLN A 138 -5.93 -18.30 3.00
N SER A 139 -6.82 -19.25 2.75
CA SER A 139 -6.50 -20.67 2.69
C SER A 139 -7.24 -21.31 1.51
N GLY A 140 -6.55 -21.42 0.37
CA GLY A 140 -7.24 -21.69 -0.90
C GLY A 140 -8.23 -20.57 -1.20
N ASP A 141 -9.47 -20.94 -1.50
CA ASP A 141 -10.55 -19.97 -1.80
C ASP A 141 -11.27 -19.46 -0.54
N GLU A 142 -10.89 -19.92 0.66
CA GLU A 142 -11.48 -19.44 1.92
C GLU A 142 -10.76 -18.20 2.47
N TYR A 143 -11.54 -17.22 2.92
CA TYR A 143 -11.07 -16.07 3.68
C TYR A 143 -11.48 -16.17 5.13
N TRP A 144 -10.54 -15.98 6.06
CA TRP A 144 -10.78 -16.00 7.49
C TRP A 144 -10.42 -14.65 8.09
N CYS A 145 -11.32 -14.07 8.89
CA CYS A 145 -10.99 -12.86 9.67
C CYS A 145 -9.84 -13.15 10.64
N GLU A 146 -9.12 -12.12 11.06
CA GLU A 146 -7.96 -12.23 11.96
C GLU A 146 -8.21 -13.15 13.17
N ALA A 147 -9.37 -13.01 13.84
CA ALA A 147 -9.73 -13.82 14.99
C ALA A 147 -9.92 -15.31 14.66
N CYS A 148 -10.52 -15.63 13.52
CA CYS A 148 -10.70 -17.01 13.08
C CYS A 148 -9.38 -17.60 12.57
N GLY A 149 -8.59 -16.83 11.82
CA GLY A 149 -7.25 -17.22 11.37
C GLY A 149 -6.31 -17.56 12.52
N ALA A 150 -6.28 -16.72 13.56
CA ALA A 150 -5.48 -16.99 14.76
C ALA A 150 -5.89 -18.30 15.47
N LYS A 151 -7.20 -18.56 15.58
CA LYS A 151 -7.72 -19.82 16.18
C LYS A 151 -7.31 -21.06 15.37
N GLU A 152 -7.38 -20.99 14.04
CA GLU A 152 -6.97 -22.12 13.19
C GLU A 152 -5.45 -22.36 13.26
N MET A 153 -4.65 -21.29 13.25
CA MET A 153 -3.20 -21.40 13.41
C MET A 153 -2.83 -22.02 14.77
N GLU A 154 -3.51 -21.63 15.85
CA GLU A 154 -3.30 -22.23 17.17
C GLU A 154 -3.62 -23.73 17.18
N LYS A 155 -4.71 -24.16 16.53
CA LYS A 155 -5.05 -25.58 16.39
C LYS A 155 -3.96 -26.36 15.66
N ILE A 156 -3.42 -25.81 14.57
CA ILE A 156 -2.31 -26.42 13.81
C ILE A 156 -1.09 -26.59 14.70
N ILE A 157 -0.66 -25.53 15.41
CA ILE A 157 0.49 -25.58 16.32
C ILE A 157 0.31 -26.65 17.39
N ARG A 158 -0.88 -26.74 18.00
CA ARG A 158 -1.20 -27.75 19.03
C ARG A 158 -1.10 -29.17 18.46
N ARG A 159 -1.62 -29.43 17.26
CA ARG A 159 -1.54 -30.74 16.58
C ARG A 159 -0.11 -31.13 16.24
N THR A 160 0.69 -30.19 15.73
CA THR A 160 2.10 -30.44 15.40
C THR A 160 2.92 -30.75 16.65
N LYS A 161 2.71 -30.02 17.76
CA LYS A 161 3.35 -30.29 19.05
C LYS A 161 2.92 -31.64 19.65
N ALA A 162 1.66 -32.03 19.50
CA ALA A 162 1.20 -33.34 19.95
C ALA A 162 1.84 -34.48 19.14
N SER A 163 1.97 -34.29 17.82
CA SER A 163 2.56 -35.28 16.92
C SER A 163 4.07 -35.45 17.12
N SER A 164 4.80 -34.37 17.45
CA SER A 164 6.24 -34.42 17.74
C SER A 164 6.59 -35.04 19.10
N ARG A 165 5.62 -35.17 20.01
CA ARG A 165 5.77 -35.82 21.32
C ARG A 165 5.51 -37.33 21.30
N ARG A 166 5.14 -37.91 20.16
CA ARG A 166 4.89 -39.34 20.03
C ARG A 166 6.26 -40.07 20.01
N PRO A 167 6.56 -40.97 20.97
CA PRO A 167 7.86 -41.64 20.99
C PRO A 167 8.02 -42.48 19.72
N LYS A 168 9.19 -42.39 19.06
CA LYS A 168 9.57 -43.33 18.00
C LYS A 168 9.58 -44.72 18.62
N GLY A 169 8.65 -45.58 18.19
CA GLY A 169 8.58 -46.97 18.66
C GLY A 169 9.93 -47.64 18.47
N ARG A 170 10.42 -48.29 19.53
CA ARG A 170 11.55 -49.23 19.47
C ARG A 170 11.11 -50.41 18.63
N GLY A 171 11.73 -50.57 17.46
CA GLY A 171 11.84 -51.87 16.78
C GLY A 171 12.94 -52.71 17.41
#